data_AF-A0A4Y4E141-F1
#
_entry.id   AF-A0A4Y4E141-F1
#
_cell.length_a   1.000
_cell.length_b   1.000
_cell.length_c   1.000
_cell.angle_alpha   90.00
_cell.angle_beta   90.00
_cell.angle_gamma   90.00
#
_symmetry.space_group_name_H-M   'P 1'
#
loop_
_entity.id
_entity.type
_entity.pdbx_description
1 polymer ?
#
loop_
_entity_poly.entity_id
_entity_poly.type
_entity_poly.pdbx_seq_one_letter_code
_entity_poly.pdbx_strand_id
1 'polypeptide(L)'
;MTELGVQAAAAPVEGVLFDVDDTLVDTRAAFAEAIAAASRVWLPHLPEDRYDEVLALWRSDPNGHYRAYTRGEVDFDAQRMARANELQATFGGELLDDAAYVEWKDLFWGTFEASWAAFDDSRPVVDALVAAGVRVGSLTNARVELQTRKLAAAGLPDVPLLVGVDTLGFGKPDPRVFAEACARLGTDPARTAYVGDELDVDARAALAAGLVGVWLDRPGTRRGGPHPEDPASARASGVHVVHALADLPAALGVTAPAEAPAPR
;
A
#
# COMPACT_ATOMS: atom_id res chain seq x y z
N MET A 1 27.49 -41.68 -2.41
CA MET A 1 26.01 -41.58 -2.37
C MET A 1 25.65 -41.47 -0.91
N THR A 2 25.37 -40.28 -0.37
CA THR A 2 24.50 -39.22 -0.91
C THR A 2 25.01 -37.89 -0.39
N GLU A 3 25.32 -36.93 -1.27
CA GLU A 3 25.59 -35.55 -0.88
C GLU A 3 24.29 -34.94 -0.34
N LEU A 4 24.33 -34.54 0.92
CA LEU A 4 23.33 -33.67 1.52
C LEU A 4 23.51 -32.29 0.90
N GLY A 5 22.59 -31.92 0.00
CA GLY A 5 22.52 -30.59 -0.58
C GLY A 5 22.35 -29.56 0.53
N VAL A 6 23.41 -28.82 0.83
CA VAL A 6 23.31 -27.57 1.57
C VAL A 6 22.49 -26.64 0.69
N GLN A 7 21.25 -26.40 1.09
CA GLN A 7 20.41 -25.37 0.50
C GLN A 7 21.14 -24.04 0.80
N ALA A 8 21.78 -23.48 -0.22
CA ALA A 8 22.50 -22.21 -0.08
C ALA A 8 21.53 -21.18 0.49
N ALA A 9 21.86 -20.61 1.66
CA ALA A 9 21.12 -19.47 2.18
C ALA A 9 21.10 -18.40 1.09
N ALA A 10 19.92 -17.93 0.69
CA ALA A 10 19.79 -16.86 -0.27
C ALA A 10 20.66 -15.67 0.19
N ALA A 11 21.44 -15.10 -0.72
CA ALA A 11 22.27 -13.94 -0.40
C ALA A 11 21.37 -12.81 0.12
N PRO A 12 21.80 -12.05 1.14
CA PRO A 12 20.97 -10.98 1.71
C PRO A 12 20.64 -9.94 0.64
N VAL A 13 19.41 -9.42 0.72
CA VAL A 13 18.94 -8.32 -0.11
C VAL A 13 19.80 -7.07 0.11
N GLU A 14 19.95 -6.27 -0.93
CA GLU A 14 20.64 -4.98 -0.88
C GLU A 14 19.69 -3.79 -1.04
N GLY A 15 18.44 -4.06 -1.45
CA GLY A 15 17.38 -3.08 -1.60
C GLY A 15 16.04 -3.59 -1.08
N VAL A 16 15.24 -2.69 -0.52
CA VAL A 16 13.84 -2.93 -0.19
C VAL A 16 13.01 -1.77 -0.74
N LEU A 17 12.02 -2.13 -1.56
CA LEU A 17 10.99 -1.24 -2.08
C LEU A 17 9.69 -1.54 -1.35
N PHE A 18 9.01 -0.50 -0.87
CA PHE A 18 7.72 -0.62 -0.20
C PHE A 18 6.59 -0.09 -1.08
N ASP A 19 5.43 -0.76 -1.04
CA ASP A 19 4.16 -0.05 -1.26
C ASP A 19 3.91 0.95 -0.12
N VAL A 20 2.98 1.88 -0.33
CA VAL A 20 2.66 2.94 0.62
C VAL A 20 1.33 2.68 1.32
N ASP A 21 0.26 2.43 0.58
CA ASP A 21 -1.11 2.43 1.12
C ASP A 21 -1.41 1.09 1.76
N ASP A 22 -1.83 1.08 3.03
CA ASP A 22 -2.10 -0.14 3.80
C ASP A 22 -0.83 -1.04 4.02
N THR A 23 0.34 -0.60 3.53
CA THR A 23 1.67 -1.18 3.79
C THR A 23 2.46 -0.36 4.81
N LEU A 24 2.89 0.86 4.46
CA LEU A 24 3.61 1.78 5.34
C LEU A 24 2.66 2.73 6.09
N VAL A 25 1.59 3.16 5.43
CA VAL A 25 0.62 4.16 5.93
C VAL A 25 -0.76 3.53 6.03
N ASP A 26 -1.41 3.65 7.19
CA ASP A 26 -2.76 3.10 7.45
C ASP A 26 -3.83 3.93 6.73
N THR A 27 -3.93 3.68 5.44
CA THR A 27 -4.80 4.41 4.53
C THR A 27 -6.24 3.99 4.71
N ARG A 28 -6.49 2.76 5.15
CA ARG A 28 -7.79 2.27 5.58
C ARG A 28 -8.32 3.06 6.77
N ALA A 29 -7.53 3.27 7.83
CA ALA A 29 -7.94 4.08 8.96
C ALA A 29 -8.19 5.54 8.54
N ALA A 30 -7.33 6.12 7.71
CA ALA A 30 -7.55 7.46 7.17
C ALA A 30 -8.87 7.57 6.37
N PHE A 31 -9.21 6.54 5.57
CA PHE A 31 -10.51 6.48 4.90
C PHE A 31 -11.67 6.31 5.88
N ALA A 32 -11.50 5.55 6.96
CA ALA A 32 -12.53 5.37 7.97
C ALA A 32 -12.89 6.73 8.62
N GLU A 33 -11.89 7.53 8.99
CA GLU A 33 -12.09 8.88 9.52
C GLU A 33 -12.78 9.81 8.51
N ALA A 34 -12.34 9.79 7.24
CA ALA A 34 -12.95 10.60 6.18
C ALA A 34 -14.41 10.21 5.90
N ILE A 35 -14.70 8.91 5.85
CA ILE A 35 -16.06 8.40 5.66
C ILE A 35 -16.93 8.72 6.88
N ALA A 36 -16.41 8.59 8.10
CA ALA A 36 -17.14 8.94 9.31
C ALA A 36 -17.49 10.44 9.32
N ALA A 37 -16.51 11.30 9.00
CA ALA A 37 -16.73 12.74 8.91
C ALA A 37 -17.80 13.10 7.86
N ALA A 38 -17.68 12.54 6.65
CA ALA A 38 -18.65 12.76 5.59
C ALA A 38 -20.05 12.21 5.95
N SER A 39 -20.12 11.03 6.58
CA SER A 39 -21.39 10.40 6.97
C SER A 39 -22.12 11.19 8.04
N ARG A 40 -21.42 11.78 9.02
CA ARG A 40 -22.05 12.64 10.04
C ARG A 40 -22.77 13.85 9.44
N VAL A 41 -22.24 14.41 8.36
CA VAL A 41 -22.79 15.60 7.70
C VAL A 41 -23.87 15.23 6.69
N TRP A 42 -23.59 14.24 5.84
CA TRP A 42 -24.39 13.95 4.65
C TRP A 42 -25.34 12.75 4.81
N LEU A 43 -25.14 11.93 5.85
CA LEU A 43 -26.01 10.82 6.23
C LEU A 43 -26.39 10.92 7.73
N PRO A 44 -26.94 12.05 8.20
CA PRO A 44 -27.14 12.30 9.64
C PRO A 44 -28.13 11.34 10.31
N HIS A 45 -28.97 10.63 9.53
CA HIS A 45 -29.87 9.59 10.00
C HIS A 45 -29.21 8.22 10.17
N LEU A 46 -28.00 8.02 9.61
CA LEU A 46 -27.27 6.77 9.70
C LEU A 46 -26.49 6.71 11.02
N PRO A 47 -26.73 5.71 11.88
CA PRO A 47 -26.00 5.58 13.14
C PRO A 47 -24.51 5.23 12.90
N GLU A 48 -23.63 5.68 13.81
CA GLU A 48 -22.17 5.54 13.66
C GLU A 48 -21.70 4.08 13.61
N ASP A 49 -22.42 3.16 14.25
CA ASP A 49 -22.12 1.72 14.23
C ASP A 49 -22.26 1.08 12.83
N ARG A 50 -22.83 1.80 11.85
CA ARG A 50 -22.92 1.39 10.45
C ARG A 50 -21.87 2.01 9.54
N TYR A 51 -20.98 2.87 10.04
CA TYR A 51 -19.99 3.54 9.19
C TYR A 51 -18.97 2.58 8.56
N ASP A 52 -18.73 1.43 9.19
CA ASP A 52 -17.93 0.37 8.59
C ASP A 52 -18.56 -0.20 7.31
N GLU A 53 -19.90 -0.24 7.21
CA GLU A 53 -20.60 -0.64 5.98
C GLU A 53 -20.40 0.41 4.87
N VAL A 54 -20.43 1.70 5.22
CA VAL A 54 -20.19 2.81 4.29
C VAL A 54 -18.75 2.76 3.76
N LEU A 55 -17.79 2.53 4.66
CA LEU A 55 -16.39 2.37 4.29
C LEU A 55 -16.18 1.15 3.39
N ALA A 56 -16.83 0.02 3.70
CA ALA A 56 -16.76 -1.18 2.89
C ALA A 56 -17.31 -0.95 1.48
N LEU A 57 -18.44 -0.26 1.34
CA LEU A 57 -18.99 0.12 0.04
C LEU A 57 -18.03 1.03 -0.73
N TRP A 58 -17.52 2.07 -0.08
CA TRP A 58 -16.54 2.97 -0.69
C TRP A 58 -15.32 2.20 -1.20
N ARG A 59 -14.72 1.32 -0.40
CA ARG A 59 -13.48 0.62 -0.76
C ARG A 59 -13.66 -0.50 -1.79
N SER A 60 -14.80 -1.18 -1.78
CA SER A 60 -15.04 -2.33 -2.67
C SER A 60 -15.33 -1.94 -4.13
N ASP A 61 -15.72 -0.67 -4.38
CA ASP A 61 -16.03 -0.15 -5.72
C ASP A 61 -16.93 -1.12 -6.54
N PRO A 62 -18.06 -1.59 -5.99
CA PRO A 62 -18.81 -2.70 -6.59
C PRO A 62 -19.37 -2.36 -7.97
N ASN A 63 -19.70 -1.08 -8.21
CA ASN A 63 -20.14 -0.58 -9.50
C ASN A 63 -18.99 -0.16 -10.44
N GLY A 64 -17.73 -0.34 -10.01
CA GLY A 64 -16.57 -0.17 -10.87
C GLY A 64 -16.29 1.26 -11.32
N HIS A 65 -16.69 2.27 -10.52
CA HIS A 65 -16.46 3.68 -10.84
C HIS A 65 -14.98 4.02 -10.87
N TYR A 66 -14.21 3.55 -9.87
CA TYR A 66 -12.77 3.71 -9.87
C TYR A 66 -12.13 2.94 -11.03
N ARG A 67 -12.61 1.73 -11.31
CA ARG A 67 -12.13 0.94 -12.46
C ARG A 67 -12.37 1.65 -13.80
N ALA A 68 -13.52 2.31 -14.00
CA ALA A 68 -13.81 3.09 -15.20
C ALA A 68 -12.81 4.25 -15.38
N TYR A 69 -12.46 4.95 -14.31
CA TYR A 69 -11.41 5.97 -14.32
C TYR A 69 -10.04 5.39 -14.70
N THR A 70 -9.65 4.24 -14.14
CA THR A 70 -8.36 3.60 -14.50
C THR A 70 -8.29 3.16 -15.96
N ARG A 71 -9.44 2.99 -16.64
CA ARG A 71 -9.54 2.74 -18.09
C ARG A 71 -9.65 4.01 -18.94
N GLY A 72 -9.68 5.19 -18.31
CA GLY A 72 -9.80 6.49 -19.00
C GLY A 72 -11.22 6.79 -19.52
N GLU A 73 -12.23 6.06 -19.06
CA GLU A 73 -13.63 6.23 -19.51
C GLU A 73 -14.30 7.45 -18.87
N VAL A 74 -13.85 7.82 -17.67
CA VAL A 74 -14.31 8.99 -16.91
C VAL A 74 -13.11 9.70 -16.30
N ASP A 75 -13.26 10.99 -15.99
CA ASP A 75 -12.25 11.72 -15.25
C ASP A 75 -12.27 11.37 -13.74
N PHE A 76 -11.28 11.90 -13.02
CA PHE A 76 -11.09 11.59 -11.60
C PHE A 76 -12.22 12.11 -10.71
N ASP A 77 -12.75 13.30 -10.98
CA ASP A 77 -13.80 13.91 -10.16
C ASP A 77 -15.15 13.25 -10.46
N ALA A 78 -15.41 12.89 -11.72
CA ALA A 78 -16.59 12.14 -12.13
C ALA A 78 -16.71 10.79 -11.39
N GLN A 79 -15.63 10.00 -11.29
CA GLN A 79 -15.69 8.75 -10.52
C GLN A 79 -15.84 8.98 -9.01
N ARG A 80 -15.26 10.06 -8.45
CA ARG A 80 -15.40 10.37 -7.02
C ARG A 80 -16.82 10.79 -6.69
N MET A 81 -17.43 11.66 -7.50
CA MET A 81 -18.81 12.08 -7.33
C MET A 81 -19.77 10.89 -7.47
N ALA A 82 -19.56 10.03 -8.47
CA ALA A 82 -20.37 8.82 -8.65
C ALA A 82 -20.31 7.92 -7.41
N ARG A 83 -19.12 7.68 -6.85
CA ARG A 83 -18.95 6.90 -5.61
C ARG A 83 -19.56 7.59 -4.39
N ALA A 84 -19.43 8.90 -4.26
CA ALA A 84 -20.07 9.63 -3.16
C ALA A 84 -21.60 9.51 -3.23
N ASN A 85 -22.17 9.66 -4.43
CA ASN A 85 -23.60 9.47 -4.69
C ASN A 85 -24.07 8.02 -4.54
N GLU A 86 -23.22 7.04 -4.80
CA GLU A 86 -23.48 5.63 -4.49
C GLU A 86 -23.63 5.39 -2.99
N LEU A 87 -22.83 6.05 -2.15
CA LEU A 87 -23.02 6.04 -0.70
C LEU A 87 -24.38 6.66 -0.33
N GLN A 88 -24.70 7.84 -0.87
CA GLN A 88 -25.98 8.50 -0.59
C GLN A 88 -27.17 7.61 -0.97
N ALA A 89 -27.18 7.09 -2.19
CA ALA A 89 -28.26 6.23 -2.68
C ALA A 89 -28.42 4.95 -1.85
N THR A 90 -27.31 4.33 -1.43
CA THR A 90 -27.34 3.06 -0.70
C THR A 90 -27.78 3.23 0.76
N PHE A 91 -27.36 4.33 1.40
CA PHE A 91 -27.63 4.56 2.82
C PHE A 91 -28.78 5.56 3.07
N GLY A 92 -29.52 5.93 2.03
CA GLY A 92 -30.74 6.74 2.14
C GLY A 92 -30.50 8.25 2.30
N GLY A 93 -29.35 8.74 1.84
CA GLY A 93 -29.06 10.18 1.72
C GLY A 93 -29.60 10.78 0.42
N GLU A 94 -29.50 12.11 0.33
CA GLU A 94 -29.82 12.86 -0.89
C GLU A 94 -28.63 12.84 -1.86
N LEU A 95 -28.93 12.73 -3.17
CA LEU A 95 -27.88 12.80 -4.18
C LEU A 95 -27.25 14.19 -4.20
N LEU A 96 -25.93 14.23 -4.15
CA LEU A 96 -25.10 15.42 -4.26
C LEU A 96 -25.21 15.98 -5.68
N ASP A 97 -25.59 17.25 -5.78
CA ASP A 97 -25.36 18.07 -6.97
C ASP A 97 -23.90 18.57 -7.00
N ASP A 98 -23.54 19.38 -7.99
CA ASP A 98 -22.18 19.86 -8.16
C ASP A 98 -21.68 20.69 -6.95
N ALA A 99 -22.56 21.49 -6.34
CA ALA A 99 -22.20 22.33 -5.20
C ALA A 99 -22.01 21.50 -3.93
N ALA A 100 -22.96 20.60 -3.66
CA ALA A 100 -22.90 19.67 -2.54
C ALA A 100 -21.69 18.72 -2.67
N TYR A 101 -21.36 18.28 -3.89
CA TYR A 101 -20.20 17.44 -4.12
C TYR A 101 -18.88 18.16 -3.81
N VAL A 102 -18.76 19.46 -4.11
CA VAL A 102 -17.56 20.23 -3.73
C VAL A 102 -17.38 20.24 -2.21
N GLU A 103 -18.44 20.54 -1.45
CA GLU A 103 -18.38 20.53 0.01
C GLU A 103 -18.09 19.14 0.58
N TRP A 104 -18.74 18.10 0.05
CA TRP A 104 -18.48 16.70 0.40
C TRP A 104 -17.03 16.32 0.14
N LYS A 105 -16.52 16.67 -1.05
CA LYS A 105 -15.15 16.37 -1.49
C LYS A 105 -14.12 17.04 -0.59
N ASP A 106 -14.31 18.33 -0.28
CA ASP A 106 -13.39 19.10 0.55
C ASP A 106 -13.34 18.56 1.97
N LEU A 107 -14.49 18.21 2.56
CA LEU A 107 -14.55 17.56 3.88
C LEU A 107 -13.86 16.20 3.84
N PHE A 108 -14.21 15.35 2.87
CA PHE A 108 -13.66 14.01 2.75
C PHE A 108 -12.13 14.05 2.57
N TRP A 109 -11.63 14.82 1.61
CA TRP A 109 -10.20 14.90 1.34
C TRP A 109 -9.45 15.61 2.47
N GLY A 110 -10.00 16.69 3.03
CA GLY A 110 -9.39 17.38 4.15
C GLY A 110 -9.21 16.47 5.37
N THR A 111 -10.24 15.70 5.73
CA THR A 111 -10.14 14.71 6.80
C THR A 111 -9.21 13.55 6.44
N PHE A 112 -9.27 13.04 5.20
CA PHE A 112 -8.41 11.96 4.75
C PHE A 112 -6.92 12.32 4.83
N GLU A 113 -6.51 13.51 4.34
CA GLU A 113 -5.11 13.95 4.41
C GLU A 113 -4.66 14.21 5.85
N ALA A 114 -5.54 14.80 6.67
CA ALA A 114 -5.26 15.06 8.09
C ALA A 114 -5.14 13.77 8.92
N SER A 115 -5.68 12.65 8.42
CA SER A 115 -5.70 11.36 9.13
C SER A 115 -4.61 10.39 8.66
N TRP A 116 -3.68 10.83 7.79
CA TRP A 116 -2.56 9.99 7.38
C TRP A 116 -1.61 9.72 8.55
N ALA A 117 -1.47 8.44 8.89
CA ALA A 117 -0.56 7.97 9.91
C ALA A 117 0.16 6.70 9.43
N ALA A 118 1.46 6.61 9.70
CA ALA A 118 2.19 5.37 9.49
C ALA A 118 1.70 4.29 10.46
N PHE A 119 1.78 3.02 10.07
CA PHE A 119 1.69 1.94 11.05
C PHE A 119 2.84 2.05 12.05
N ASP A 120 2.60 1.63 13.30
CA ASP A 120 3.58 1.70 14.40
C ASP A 120 4.90 0.97 14.06
N ASP A 121 4.85 -0.05 13.20
CA ASP A 121 6.00 -0.85 12.77
C ASP A 121 6.72 -0.31 11.52
N SER A 122 6.20 0.71 10.85
CA SER A 122 6.76 1.27 9.61
C SER A 122 8.08 2.01 9.82
N ARG A 123 8.11 2.98 10.75
CA ARG A 123 9.34 3.73 11.04
C ARG A 123 10.45 2.80 11.59
N PRO A 124 10.18 1.93 12.58
CA PRO A 124 11.17 0.99 13.09
C PRO A 124 11.78 0.08 12.02
N VAL A 125 10.98 -0.46 11.08
CA VAL A 125 11.53 -1.33 10.04
C VAL A 125 12.43 -0.56 9.07
N VAL A 126 12.05 0.66 8.68
CA VAL A 126 12.85 1.50 7.79
C VAL A 126 14.19 1.81 8.43
N ASP A 127 14.19 2.24 9.70
CA ASP A 127 15.42 2.52 10.44
C ASP A 127 16.32 1.27 10.54
N ALA A 128 15.74 0.10 10.82
CA ALA A 128 16.48 -1.15 10.92
C ALA A 128 17.14 -1.57 9.60
N LEU A 129 16.42 -1.43 8.48
CA LEU A 129 16.95 -1.74 7.13
C LEU A 129 18.08 -0.79 6.76
N VAL A 130 17.89 0.52 6.97
CA VAL A 130 18.93 1.53 6.69
C VAL A 130 20.16 1.30 7.56
N ALA A 131 19.99 0.99 8.85
CA ALA A 131 21.10 0.68 9.76
C ALA A 131 21.89 -0.56 9.31
N ALA A 132 21.22 -1.54 8.70
CA ALA A 132 21.86 -2.71 8.09
C ALA A 132 22.50 -2.45 6.71
N GLY A 133 22.49 -1.21 6.23
CA GLY A 133 23.07 -0.82 4.94
C GLY A 133 22.21 -1.20 3.72
N VAL A 134 20.94 -1.54 3.93
CA VAL A 134 19.98 -1.84 2.86
C VAL A 134 19.42 -0.52 2.31
N ARG A 135 19.37 -0.39 0.97
CA ARG A 135 18.75 0.78 0.34
C ARG A 135 17.23 0.67 0.44
N VAL A 136 16.57 1.74 0.85
CA VAL A 136 15.11 1.78 1.02
C VAL A 136 14.49 2.79 0.05
N GLY A 137 13.38 2.41 -0.56
CA GLY A 137 12.54 3.29 -1.38
C GLY A 137 11.11 2.80 -1.45
N SER A 138 10.28 3.48 -2.23
CA SER A 138 8.88 3.10 -2.43
C SER A 138 8.44 3.17 -3.89
N LEU A 139 7.46 2.34 -4.23
CA LEU A 139 6.80 2.22 -5.53
C LEU A 139 5.29 2.04 -5.29
N THR A 140 4.45 2.82 -5.98
CA THR A 140 3.00 2.89 -5.75
C THR A 140 2.19 3.01 -7.06
N ASN A 141 0.91 2.64 -7.01
CA ASN A 141 -0.06 2.90 -8.09
C ASN A 141 -0.76 4.27 -7.97
N ALA A 142 -0.38 5.08 -6.99
CA ALA A 142 -0.81 6.47 -6.88
C ALA A 142 0.21 7.43 -7.54
N ARG A 143 -0.15 8.72 -7.61
CA ARG A 143 0.74 9.77 -8.16
C ARG A 143 1.91 10.05 -7.22
N VAL A 144 3.07 10.36 -7.80
CA VAL A 144 4.30 10.63 -7.03
C VAL A 144 4.12 11.77 -6.02
N GLU A 145 3.54 12.88 -6.46
CA GLU A 145 3.37 14.06 -5.60
C GLU A 145 2.50 13.74 -4.37
N LEU A 146 1.38 13.04 -4.57
CA LEU A 146 0.45 12.70 -3.49
C LEU A 146 1.12 11.84 -2.42
N GLN A 147 1.79 10.77 -2.84
CA GLN A 147 2.38 9.81 -1.90
C GLN A 147 3.64 10.35 -1.24
N THR A 148 4.39 11.23 -1.91
CA THR A 148 5.49 11.98 -1.26
C THR A 148 4.96 12.82 -0.09
N ARG A 149 3.87 13.56 -0.28
CA ARG A 149 3.23 14.32 0.80
C ARG A 149 2.72 13.41 1.92
N LYS A 150 2.09 12.28 1.56
CA LYS A 150 1.58 11.30 2.53
C LYS A 150 2.70 10.73 3.39
N LEU A 151 3.79 10.27 2.79
CA LEU A 151 4.95 9.75 3.52
C LEU A 151 5.52 10.80 4.48
N ALA A 152 5.65 12.06 4.03
CA ALA A 152 6.10 13.15 4.89
C ALA A 152 5.15 13.41 6.07
N ALA A 153 3.84 13.49 5.83
CA ALA A 153 2.82 13.68 6.87
C ALA A 153 2.78 12.51 7.87
N ALA A 154 3.02 11.29 7.38
CA ALA A 154 3.08 10.07 8.18
C ALA A 154 4.41 9.87 8.94
N GLY A 155 5.36 10.82 8.86
CA GLY A 155 6.63 10.75 9.59
C GLY A 155 7.73 9.92 8.91
N LEU A 156 7.61 9.68 7.61
CA LEU A 156 8.56 8.94 6.75
C LEU A 156 9.08 9.81 5.57
N PRO A 157 9.46 11.09 5.77
CA PRO A 157 9.85 11.98 4.67
C PRO A 157 11.14 11.54 3.94
N ASP A 158 11.91 10.66 4.57
CA ASP A 158 13.18 10.13 4.11
C ASP A 158 13.06 8.82 3.32
N VAL A 159 11.85 8.25 3.21
CA VAL A 159 11.57 7.14 2.30
C VAL A 159 11.30 7.70 0.91
N PRO A 160 12.22 7.58 -0.07
CA PRO A 160 12.03 8.19 -1.37
C PRO A 160 10.93 7.47 -2.14
N LEU A 161 10.05 8.24 -2.78
CA LEU A 161 9.09 7.70 -3.72
C LEU A 161 9.68 7.68 -5.13
N LEU A 162 10.06 6.48 -5.57
CA LEU A 162 10.84 6.31 -6.79
C LEU A 162 9.94 6.20 -8.02
N VAL A 163 8.80 5.54 -7.90
CA VAL A 163 7.88 5.30 -9.02
C VAL A 163 6.43 5.42 -8.54
N GLY A 164 5.65 6.22 -9.26
CA GLY A 164 4.20 6.30 -9.18
C GLY A 164 3.56 6.00 -10.53
N VAL A 165 2.22 5.95 -10.60
CA VAL A 165 1.48 5.65 -11.85
C VAL A 165 1.78 6.66 -12.97
N ASP A 166 2.08 7.89 -12.61
CA ASP A 166 2.44 9.00 -13.48
C ASP A 166 3.91 8.99 -13.93
N THR A 167 4.71 8.03 -13.47
CA THR A 167 6.11 7.89 -13.87
C THR A 167 6.27 7.26 -15.25
N LEU A 168 5.55 6.16 -15.51
CA LEU A 168 5.59 5.46 -16.80
C LEU A 168 4.24 5.49 -17.55
N GLY A 169 3.20 6.08 -16.94
CA GLY A 169 1.84 6.09 -17.47
C GLY A 169 1.05 4.79 -17.23
N PHE A 170 1.64 3.84 -16.51
CA PHE A 170 1.01 2.60 -16.03
C PHE A 170 1.64 2.20 -14.69
N GLY A 171 0.99 1.28 -13.97
CA GLY A 171 1.37 0.87 -12.62
C GLY A 171 1.60 -0.63 -12.47
N LYS A 172 1.84 -1.06 -11.23
CA LYS A 172 1.76 -2.47 -10.83
C LYS A 172 0.41 -3.06 -11.27
N PRO A 173 0.36 -4.31 -11.75
CA PRO A 173 1.39 -5.34 -11.68
C PRO A 173 2.37 -5.39 -12.89
N ASP A 174 2.47 -4.34 -13.71
CA ASP A 174 3.39 -4.38 -14.88
C ASP A 174 4.86 -4.53 -14.44
N PRO A 175 5.60 -5.55 -14.92
CA PRO A 175 6.97 -5.82 -14.45
C PRO A 175 7.93 -4.64 -14.66
N ARG A 176 7.65 -3.76 -15.63
CA ARG A 176 8.50 -2.60 -15.95
C ARG A 176 8.55 -1.57 -14.81
N VAL A 177 7.50 -1.47 -13.98
CA VAL A 177 7.52 -0.51 -12.85
C VAL A 177 8.47 -0.96 -11.75
N PHE A 178 8.60 -2.27 -11.51
CA PHE A 178 9.55 -2.82 -10.53
C PHE A 178 10.99 -2.67 -11.01
N ALA A 179 11.24 -2.94 -12.29
CA ALA A 179 12.56 -2.75 -12.90
C ALA A 179 13.00 -1.28 -12.84
N GLU A 180 12.11 -0.33 -13.16
CA GLU A 180 12.38 1.10 -13.04
C GLU A 180 12.66 1.51 -11.58
N ALA A 181 11.89 0.99 -10.64
CA ALA A 181 12.11 1.27 -9.22
C ALA A 181 13.47 0.76 -8.73
N CYS A 182 13.90 -0.44 -9.14
CA CYS A 182 15.24 -0.96 -8.84
C CYS A 182 16.34 -0.11 -9.48
N ALA A 183 16.15 0.32 -10.73
CA ALA A 183 17.11 1.18 -11.43
C ALA A 183 17.30 2.51 -10.71
N ARG A 184 16.21 3.13 -10.24
CA ARG A 184 16.25 4.37 -9.44
C ARG A 184 16.83 4.17 -8.04
N LEU A 185 16.55 3.03 -7.41
CA LEU A 185 17.12 2.67 -6.11
C LEU A 185 18.63 2.36 -6.21
N GLY A 186 19.09 1.95 -7.40
CA GLY A 186 20.47 1.56 -7.66
C GLY A 186 20.80 0.16 -7.14
N THR A 187 19.86 -0.79 -7.28
CA THR A 187 19.99 -2.17 -6.80
C THR A 187 19.66 -3.18 -7.89
N ASP A 188 20.24 -4.37 -7.80
CA ASP A 188 19.91 -5.52 -8.66
C ASP A 188 18.49 -6.00 -8.32
N PRO A 189 17.57 -6.14 -9.29
CA PRO A 189 16.26 -6.74 -9.07
C PRO A 189 16.32 -8.08 -8.31
N ALA A 190 17.26 -8.96 -8.65
CA ALA A 190 17.40 -10.28 -8.01
C ALA A 190 17.82 -10.20 -6.52
N ARG A 191 18.27 -9.02 -6.07
CA ARG A 191 18.68 -8.74 -4.69
C ARG A 191 17.84 -7.61 -4.07
N THR A 192 16.69 -7.29 -4.66
CA THR A 192 15.76 -6.27 -4.19
C THR A 192 14.47 -6.93 -3.78
N ALA A 193 13.99 -6.65 -2.57
CA ALA A 193 12.66 -7.05 -2.14
C ALA A 193 11.63 -5.99 -2.49
N TYR A 194 10.42 -6.43 -2.86
CA TYR A 194 9.24 -5.59 -2.88
C TYR A 194 8.25 -6.06 -1.81
N VAL A 195 7.80 -5.13 -0.97
CA VAL A 195 6.89 -5.40 0.15
C VAL A 195 5.59 -4.65 -0.07
N GLY A 196 4.46 -5.36 -0.11
CA GLY A 196 3.13 -4.77 -0.24
C GLY A 196 2.03 -5.66 0.35
N ASP A 197 0.84 -5.10 0.53
CA ASP A 197 -0.31 -5.77 1.16
C ASP A 197 -1.20 -6.51 0.14
N GLU A 198 -1.13 -6.19 -1.15
CA GLU A 198 -1.94 -6.82 -2.19
C GLU A 198 -1.18 -7.98 -2.88
N LEU A 199 -1.50 -9.24 -2.52
CA LEU A 199 -0.73 -10.42 -2.96
C LEU A 199 -0.44 -10.49 -4.47
N ASP A 200 -1.45 -10.28 -5.31
CA ASP A 200 -1.32 -10.40 -6.77
C ASP A 200 -0.67 -9.18 -7.43
N VAL A 201 -0.98 -7.98 -6.92
CA VAL A 201 -0.51 -6.70 -7.49
C VAL A 201 0.91 -6.36 -7.02
N ASP A 202 1.28 -6.83 -5.83
CA ASP A 202 2.55 -6.54 -5.16
C ASP A 202 3.48 -7.73 -5.20
N ALA A 203 3.25 -8.72 -4.34
CA ALA A 203 4.25 -9.75 -4.04
C ALA A 203 4.46 -10.71 -5.22
N ARG A 204 3.39 -11.20 -5.84
CA ARG A 204 3.48 -12.08 -7.02
C ARG A 204 3.97 -11.32 -8.25
N ALA A 205 3.53 -10.07 -8.44
CA ALA A 205 3.98 -9.25 -9.54
C ALA A 205 5.48 -8.93 -9.45
N ALA A 206 5.96 -8.58 -8.25
CA ALA A 206 7.39 -8.37 -7.99
C ALA A 206 8.20 -9.65 -8.22
N LEU A 207 7.73 -10.79 -7.73
CA LEU A 207 8.36 -12.09 -7.98
C LEU A 207 8.43 -12.40 -9.48
N ALA A 208 7.36 -12.18 -10.23
CA ALA A 208 7.32 -12.36 -11.68
C ALA A 208 8.25 -11.38 -12.42
N ALA A 209 8.51 -10.21 -11.84
CA ALA A 209 9.47 -9.22 -12.34
C ALA A 209 10.94 -9.54 -11.95
N GLY A 210 11.18 -10.62 -11.21
CA GLY A 210 12.52 -11.07 -10.81
C GLY A 210 13.02 -10.50 -9.47
N LEU A 211 12.14 -9.86 -8.69
CA LEU A 211 12.44 -9.38 -7.33
C LEU A 211 12.13 -10.46 -6.29
N VAL A 212 12.57 -10.24 -5.06
CA VAL A 212 12.06 -10.97 -3.90
C VAL A 212 10.67 -10.42 -3.56
N GLY A 213 9.62 -11.18 -3.88
CA GLY A 213 8.24 -10.80 -3.55
C GLY A 213 7.91 -11.07 -2.09
N VAL A 214 7.50 -10.02 -1.36
CA VAL A 214 7.05 -10.12 0.04
C VAL A 214 5.62 -9.64 0.15
N TRP A 215 4.75 -10.53 0.62
CA TRP A 215 3.37 -10.22 0.96
C TRP A 215 3.27 -9.91 2.45
N LEU A 216 2.80 -8.70 2.75
CA LEU A 216 2.44 -8.25 4.09
C LEU A 216 0.98 -8.58 4.36
N ASP A 217 0.75 -9.76 4.94
CA ASP A 217 -0.57 -10.27 5.30
C ASP A 217 -0.95 -9.81 6.71
N ARG A 218 -1.28 -8.52 6.87
CA ARG A 218 -1.72 -7.98 8.17
C ARG A 218 -3.06 -8.62 8.58
N PRO A 219 -3.25 -8.96 9.88
CA PRO A 219 -4.54 -9.42 10.38
C PRO A 219 -5.65 -8.38 10.11
N GLY A 220 -6.79 -8.82 9.55
CA GLY A 220 -7.93 -7.94 9.29
C GLY A 220 -8.63 -8.24 7.98
N THR A 221 -9.49 -7.29 7.55
CA THR A 221 -10.22 -7.41 6.28
C THR A 221 -9.35 -6.91 5.13
N ARG A 222 -8.96 -7.82 4.25
CA ARG A 222 -8.21 -7.53 3.02
C ARG A 222 -9.10 -6.86 1.97
N ARG A 223 -8.50 -6.15 1.01
CA ARG A 223 -9.24 -5.61 -0.15
C ARG A 223 -9.82 -6.72 -1.04
N GLY A 224 -9.19 -7.90 -1.02
CA GLY A 224 -9.52 -9.03 -1.87
C GLY A 224 -8.96 -8.86 -3.29
N GLY A 225 -8.93 -9.97 -4.03
CA GLY A 225 -8.38 -10.02 -5.39
C GLY A 225 -9.04 -11.11 -6.24
N PRO A 226 -8.63 -11.24 -7.51
CA PRO A 226 -9.15 -12.25 -8.42
C PRO A 226 -8.77 -13.68 -8.01
N HIS A 227 -7.76 -13.83 -7.14
CA HIS A 227 -7.30 -15.12 -6.63
C HIS A 227 -7.48 -15.22 -5.11
N PRO A 228 -7.66 -16.46 -4.58
CA PRO A 228 -7.63 -16.68 -3.13
C PRO A 228 -6.29 -16.22 -2.54
N GLU A 229 -6.37 -15.32 -1.56
CA GLU A 229 -5.23 -14.84 -0.78
C GLU A 229 -4.90 -15.86 0.31
N ASP A 230 -4.30 -16.98 -0.09
CA ASP A 230 -3.88 -18.06 0.81
C ASP A 230 -2.37 -17.99 1.11
N PRO A 231 -1.97 -17.77 2.39
CA PRO A 231 -0.57 -17.75 2.79
C PRO A 231 0.21 -19.03 2.46
N ALA A 232 -0.43 -20.20 2.46
CA ALA A 232 0.24 -21.45 2.12
C ALA A 232 0.58 -21.51 0.63
N SER A 233 -0.39 -21.19 -0.23
CA SER A 233 -0.19 -21.07 -1.68
C SER A 233 0.83 -19.99 -2.04
N ALA A 234 0.82 -18.84 -1.37
CA ALA A 234 1.80 -17.77 -1.60
C ALA A 234 3.23 -18.28 -1.34
N ARG A 235 3.48 -18.89 -0.17
CA ARG A 235 4.78 -19.49 0.17
C ARG A 235 5.19 -20.58 -0.83
N ALA A 236 4.26 -21.43 -1.26
CA ALA A 236 4.54 -22.47 -2.26
C ALA A 236 4.96 -21.89 -3.62
N SER A 237 4.51 -20.68 -3.96
CA SER A 237 4.94 -19.96 -5.17
C SER A 237 6.28 -19.21 -5.02
N GLY A 238 6.90 -19.22 -3.84
CA GLY A 238 8.16 -18.50 -3.57
C GLY A 238 7.99 -17.09 -3.01
N VAL A 239 6.77 -16.68 -2.69
CA VAL A 239 6.50 -15.40 -2.00
C VAL A 239 6.83 -15.55 -0.51
N HIS A 240 7.57 -14.58 0.03
CA HIS A 240 7.72 -14.44 1.47
C HIS A 240 6.44 -13.87 2.07
N VAL A 241 5.97 -14.42 3.18
CA VAL A 241 4.76 -13.94 3.86
C VAL A 241 5.11 -13.53 5.27
N VAL A 242 4.83 -12.27 5.59
CA VAL A 242 5.00 -11.65 6.91
C VAL A 242 3.66 -11.11 7.40
N HIS A 243 3.47 -11.02 8.72
CA HIS A 243 2.21 -10.52 9.31
C HIS A 243 2.37 -9.12 9.93
N ALA A 244 3.61 -8.71 10.16
CA ALA A 244 4.01 -7.36 10.54
C ALA A 244 5.30 -6.97 9.81
N LEU A 245 5.53 -5.66 9.65
CA LEU A 245 6.78 -5.18 9.08
C LEU A 245 7.99 -5.50 9.97
N ALA A 246 7.78 -5.65 11.28
CA ALA A 246 8.81 -6.07 12.22
C ALA A 246 9.42 -7.45 11.88
N ASP A 247 8.69 -8.32 11.18
CA ASP A 247 9.18 -9.64 10.77
C ASP A 247 10.10 -9.58 9.55
N LEU A 248 10.10 -8.45 8.83
CA LEU A 248 10.73 -8.31 7.52
C LEU A 248 12.26 -8.54 7.54
N PRO A 249 13.05 -7.96 8.48
CA PRO A 249 14.49 -8.18 8.48
C PRO A 249 14.85 -9.67 8.59
N ALA A 250 14.17 -10.40 9.48
CA ALA A 250 14.38 -11.84 9.64
C ALA A 250 13.96 -12.61 8.38
N ALA A 251 12.81 -12.27 7.78
CA ALA A 251 12.32 -12.91 6.56
C ALA A 251 13.25 -12.72 5.35
N LEU A 252 14.00 -11.61 5.31
CA LEU A 252 14.94 -11.27 4.24
C LEU A 252 16.40 -11.63 4.56
N GLY A 253 16.67 -12.25 5.71
CA GLY A 253 18.04 -12.56 6.15
C GLY A 253 18.89 -11.32 6.44
N VAL A 254 18.26 -10.18 6.70
CA VAL A 254 18.93 -8.94 7.10
C VAL A 254 19.18 -9.02 8.60
N THR A 255 20.46 -9.07 8.97
CA THR A 255 20.87 -9.03 10.38
C THR A 255 21.10 -7.58 10.80
N ALA A 256 20.66 -7.22 12.00
CA ALA A 256 20.99 -5.92 12.56
C ALA A 256 22.53 -5.78 12.63
N PRO A 257 23.09 -4.59 12.38
CA PRO A 257 24.52 -4.38 12.61
C PRO A 257 24.85 -4.75 14.05
N ALA A 258 25.95 -5.50 14.25
CA ALA A 258 26.47 -5.74 15.59
C ALA A 258 26.64 -4.38 16.28
N GLU A 259 26.11 -4.21 17.49
CA GLU A 259 26.27 -2.97 18.27
C GLU A 259 27.74 -2.53 18.20
N ALA A 260 27.97 -1.32 17.69
CA ALA A 260 29.29 -0.73 17.74
C ALA A 260 29.71 -0.65 19.22
N PRO A 261 30.92 -1.11 19.59
CA PRO A 261 31.36 -1.03 20.98
C PRO A 261 31.30 0.42 21.43
N ALA A 262 30.69 0.66 22.61
CA ALA A 262 30.58 1.97 23.20
C ALA A 262 31.95 2.67 23.21
N PRO A 263 32.02 3.98 22.86
CA PRO A 263 33.27 4.71 22.86
C PRO A 263 33.89 4.65 24.27
N ARG A 264 35.16 4.23 24.33
CA ARG A 264 35.97 4.21 25.55
C ARG A 264 36.37 5.62 25.96
#